data_AF-A0A5J4QB00-F1
#
_entry.id   AF-A0A5J4QB00-F1
#
_cell.length_a   1.000
_cell.length_b   1.000
_cell.length_c   1.000
_cell.angle_alpha   90.00
_cell.angle_beta   90.00
_cell.angle_gamma   90.00
#
_symmetry.space_group_name_H-M   'P 1'
#
loop_
_entity.id
_entity.type
_entity.pdbx_description
1 polymer ?
#
loop_
_entity_poly.entity_id
_entity_poly.type
_entity_poly.pdbx_seq_one_letter_code
_entity_poly.pdbx_strand_id
1 'polypeptide(L)'
;MKKILFLMAMMIPVMVFAQDRVNSDGYTLNYKSKELKKATFWSKGLDGKWESRKNNLYDDGIDIRDNFISLYFGKTIHENEEKIIFFKTYWKGKYRYPHRRTDWTNYKTIKAAIIPINQYDSLQNIQQGDIIELISSEIHEMFMGNPAYSESFFLNLLFVLTDSDKILHKKKIEETVLVAKRTISENKDVVRFMFDNILKQINGKTEVNNFYFEIPYTEFSKLIVEKPTSAKK
;
A
#
# COMPACT_ATOMS: atom_id res chain seq x y z
N MET A 1 5.46 62.88 -44.11
CA MET A 1 5.68 61.69 -44.96
C MET A 1 6.59 60.70 -44.23
N LYS A 2 6.09 59.46 -44.09
CA LYS A 2 6.80 58.16 -44.06
C LYS A 2 7.96 57.93 -43.07
N LYS A 3 7.63 57.05 -42.11
CA LYS A 3 8.41 56.11 -41.30
C LYS A 3 9.70 55.57 -41.96
N ILE A 4 10.73 55.27 -41.15
CA ILE A 4 11.51 54.01 -41.05
C ILE A 4 12.60 54.25 -39.99
N LEU A 5 12.44 53.77 -38.75
CA LEU A 5 13.01 52.53 -38.20
C LEU A 5 14.55 52.54 -38.10
N PHE A 6 15.08 52.57 -36.88
CA PHE A 6 15.99 51.52 -36.43
C PHE A 6 15.81 51.36 -34.93
N LEU A 7 14.98 50.37 -34.56
CA LEU A 7 15.01 49.75 -33.25
C LEU A 7 16.47 49.33 -33.00
N MET A 8 17.15 50.02 -32.09
CA MET A 8 18.38 49.51 -31.50
C MET A 8 17.92 48.35 -30.62
N ALA A 9 17.92 47.16 -31.21
CA ALA A 9 17.55 45.92 -30.56
C ALA A 9 18.42 45.78 -29.30
N MET A 10 17.77 45.92 -28.14
CA MET A 10 18.24 45.33 -26.90
C MET A 10 18.33 43.82 -27.12
N MET A 11 19.44 43.35 -27.69
CA MET A 11 19.91 41.98 -27.48
C MET A 11 20.46 41.92 -26.06
N ILE A 12 19.54 41.90 -25.08
CA ILE A 12 19.86 41.31 -23.79
C ILE A 12 20.00 39.82 -24.10
N PRO A 13 21.19 39.20 -23.96
CA PRO A 13 21.27 37.76 -24.01
C PRO A 13 20.44 37.24 -22.86
N VAL A 14 19.24 36.75 -23.15
CA VAL A 14 18.50 35.91 -22.24
C VAL A 14 19.39 34.68 -22.10
N MET A 15 20.22 34.66 -21.05
CA MET A 15 20.86 33.44 -20.61
C MET A 15 19.72 32.52 -20.19
N VAL A 16 19.23 31.75 -21.15
CA VAL A 16 18.39 30.59 -20.89
C VAL A 16 19.32 29.65 -20.14
N PHE A 17 19.28 29.71 -18.82
CA PHE A 17 19.80 28.65 -17.97
C PHE A 17 18.90 27.44 -18.24
N ALA A 18 19.19 26.72 -19.31
CA ALA A 18 18.70 25.37 -19.49
C ALA A 18 19.39 24.57 -18.38
N GLN A 19 18.67 24.35 -17.28
CA GLN A 19 19.14 23.43 -16.26
C GLN A 19 19.30 22.07 -16.94
N ASP A 20 20.54 21.57 -16.94
CA ASP A 20 20.80 20.24 -17.46
C ASP A 20 19.93 19.22 -16.72
N ARG A 21 19.39 18.28 -17.49
CA ARG A 21 18.58 17.20 -16.92
C ARG A 21 19.49 16.36 -16.04
N VAL A 22 19.32 16.46 -14.73
CA VAL A 22 19.90 15.51 -13.79
C VAL A 22 18.90 14.37 -13.66
N ASN A 23 19.29 13.17 -14.10
CA ASN A 23 18.50 11.98 -13.82
C ASN A 23 18.50 11.76 -12.30
N SER A 24 17.32 11.71 -11.70
CA SER A 24 17.17 11.20 -10.34
C SER A 24 17.24 9.68 -10.39
N ASP A 25 17.98 9.08 -9.47
CA ASP A 25 18.08 7.62 -9.32
C ASP A 25 16.73 6.98 -8.89
N GLY A 26 15.74 7.82 -8.57
CA GLY A 26 14.43 7.41 -8.08
C GLY A 26 14.49 6.88 -6.64
N TYR A 27 13.32 6.62 -6.06
CA TYR A 27 13.26 6.00 -4.74
C TYR A 27 13.50 4.50 -4.84
N THR A 28 14.20 3.96 -3.85
CA THR A 28 14.37 2.52 -3.63
C THR A 28 14.10 2.21 -2.17
N LEU A 29 13.76 0.97 -1.86
CA LEU A 29 13.61 0.55 -0.47
C LEU A 29 14.99 0.36 0.16
N ASN A 30 15.28 1.11 1.23
CA ASN A 30 16.43 0.88 2.09
C ASN A 30 16.30 -0.44 2.85
N TYR A 31 15.06 -0.90 3.06
CA TYR A 31 14.76 -2.17 3.72
C TYR A 31 13.47 -2.77 3.17
N LYS A 32 13.42 -4.10 3.10
CA LYS A 32 12.23 -4.87 2.74
C LYS A 32 12.05 -6.05 3.71
N SER A 33 10.88 -6.15 4.33
CA SER A 33 10.57 -7.23 5.27
C SER A 33 10.46 -8.57 4.56
N LYS A 34 10.37 -9.65 5.34
CA LYS A 34 9.98 -10.94 4.77
C LYS A 34 8.58 -10.79 4.17
N GLU A 35 8.40 -11.39 3.01
CA GLU A 35 7.13 -11.36 2.28
C GLU A 35 6.20 -12.46 2.81
N LEU A 36 5.01 -12.08 3.26
CA LEU A 36 3.97 -13.04 3.62
C LEU A 36 3.17 -13.42 2.37
N LYS A 37 3.17 -14.70 2.02
CA LYS A 37 2.44 -15.26 0.87
C LYS A 37 1.36 -16.26 1.26
N LYS A 38 1.25 -16.60 2.55
CA LYS A 38 0.40 -17.69 3.02
C LYS A 38 -0.31 -17.32 4.31
N ALA A 39 -1.62 -17.32 4.30
CA ALA A 39 -2.44 -17.27 5.51
C ALA A 39 -3.72 -18.09 5.30
N THR A 40 -4.31 -18.56 6.40
CA THR A 40 -5.59 -19.26 6.37
C THR A 40 -6.69 -18.23 6.48
N PHE A 41 -7.49 -18.08 5.43
CA PHE A 41 -8.71 -17.29 5.49
C PHE A 41 -9.81 -18.10 6.17
N TRP A 42 -10.48 -17.48 7.12
CA TRP A 42 -11.65 -17.99 7.82
C TRP A 42 -12.83 -17.06 7.54
N SER A 43 -13.98 -17.66 7.27
CA SER A 43 -15.25 -16.93 7.20
C SER A 43 -16.37 -17.76 7.81
N LYS A 44 -17.31 -17.09 8.46
CA LYS A 44 -18.52 -17.72 8.95
C LYS A 44 -19.58 -17.76 7.86
N GLY A 45 -20.03 -18.96 7.50
CA GLY A 45 -21.12 -19.18 6.54
C GLY A 45 -22.47 -18.71 7.09
N LEU A 46 -23.47 -18.63 6.21
CA LEU A 46 -24.84 -18.25 6.60
C LEU A 46 -25.48 -19.23 7.58
N ASP A 47 -25.04 -20.49 7.57
CA ASP A 47 -25.44 -21.53 8.51
C ASP A 47 -24.71 -21.44 9.87
N GLY A 48 -23.86 -20.42 10.04
CA GLY A 48 -23.08 -20.19 11.24
C GLY A 48 -21.83 -21.08 11.37
N LYS A 49 -21.55 -21.96 10.40
CA LYS A 49 -20.35 -22.80 10.42
C LYS A 49 -19.14 -22.05 9.91
N TRP A 50 -17.97 -22.44 10.41
CA TRP A 50 -16.71 -21.90 9.98
C TRP A 50 -16.22 -22.62 8.73
N GLU A 51 -15.91 -21.85 7.70
CA GLU A 51 -15.25 -22.33 6.49
C GLU A 51 -13.84 -21.73 6.42
N SER A 52 -12.88 -22.55 6.01
CA SER A 52 -11.51 -22.09 5.74
C SER A 52 -11.13 -22.27 4.29
N ARG A 53 -10.29 -21.35 3.81
CA ARG A 53 -9.60 -21.45 2.52
C ARG A 53 -8.23 -20.81 2.65
N LYS A 54 -7.27 -21.20 1.81
CA LYS A 54 -6.00 -20.48 1.73
C LYS A 54 -6.20 -19.14 1.02
N ASN A 55 -5.32 -18.19 1.29
CA ASN A 55 -5.23 -16.99 0.45
C ASN A 55 -4.99 -17.39 -1.02
N ASN A 56 -5.61 -16.66 -1.94
CA ASN A 56 -5.69 -16.97 -3.35
C ASN A 56 -4.45 -16.42 -4.05
N LEU A 57 -3.61 -17.36 -4.50
CA LEU A 57 -2.39 -17.07 -5.25
C LEU A 57 -2.65 -16.93 -6.75
N TYR A 58 -3.80 -17.37 -7.24
CA TYR A 58 -4.11 -17.49 -8.67
C TYR A 58 -5.37 -16.70 -9.02
N ASP A 59 -5.51 -16.35 -10.29
CA ASP A 59 -6.75 -15.74 -10.75
C ASP A 59 -7.85 -16.80 -10.80
N ASP A 60 -8.93 -16.61 -10.02
CA ASP A 60 -10.10 -17.49 -10.01
C ASP A 60 -11.34 -16.85 -10.65
N GLY A 61 -11.16 -15.71 -11.34
CA GLY A 61 -12.24 -15.02 -12.04
C GLY A 61 -13.19 -14.21 -11.13
N ILE A 62 -13.00 -14.21 -9.80
CA ILE A 62 -13.93 -13.62 -8.83
C ILE A 62 -13.32 -12.38 -8.14
N ASP A 63 -13.93 -11.21 -8.33
CA ASP A 63 -13.48 -9.92 -7.75
C ASP A 63 -13.58 -9.84 -6.22
N ILE A 64 -14.51 -10.60 -5.64
CA ILE A 64 -15.05 -10.31 -4.30
C ILE A 64 -14.26 -11.01 -3.18
N ARG A 65 -13.12 -11.63 -3.50
CA ARG A 65 -12.30 -12.25 -2.46
C ARG A 65 -11.28 -11.22 -2.03
N ASP A 66 -11.50 -10.62 -0.86
CA ASP A 66 -10.50 -9.75 -0.24
C ASP A 66 -9.32 -10.60 0.18
N ASN A 67 -8.47 -10.82 -0.81
CA ASN A 67 -7.43 -11.80 -0.84
C ASN A 67 -6.12 -11.10 -1.16
N PHE A 68 -5.03 -11.80 -0.89
CA PHE A 68 -3.71 -11.29 -1.19
C PHE A 68 -2.85 -12.41 -1.76
N ILE A 69 -2.02 -12.02 -2.73
CA ILE A 69 -0.93 -12.83 -3.26
C ILE A 69 0.28 -12.68 -2.34
N SER A 70 0.58 -11.44 -1.93
CA SER A 70 1.65 -11.19 -0.98
C SER A 70 1.51 -9.87 -0.21
N LEU A 71 2.10 -9.83 0.99
CA LEU A 71 2.23 -8.66 1.86
C LEU A 71 3.69 -8.46 2.29
N TYR A 72 4.14 -7.23 2.44
CA TYR A 72 5.41 -6.90 3.09
C TYR A 72 5.45 -5.43 3.50
N PHE A 73 6.36 -5.08 4.39
CA PHE A 73 6.71 -3.70 4.70
C PHE A 73 8.03 -3.31 4.05
N GLY A 74 8.11 -2.08 3.58
CA GLY A 74 9.34 -1.44 3.12
C GLY A 74 9.67 -0.22 3.96
N LYS A 75 10.94 0.14 3.99
CA LYS A 75 11.40 1.44 4.49
C LYS A 75 12.16 2.18 3.41
N THR A 76 11.98 3.49 3.35
CA THR A 76 12.77 4.36 2.48
C THR A 76 12.92 5.73 3.12
N ILE A 77 13.82 6.56 2.59
CA ILE A 77 13.99 7.95 3.02
C ILE A 77 13.31 8.86 1.99
N HIS A 78 12.41 9.71 2.45
CA HIS A 78 11.77 10.77 1.66
C HIS A 78 11.79 12.08 2.46
N GLU A 79 12.22 13.18 1.85
CA GLU A 79 12.39 14.48 2.53
C GLU A 79 13.22 14.41 3.84
N ASN A 80 14.26 13.58 3.88
CA ASN A 80 15.09 13.29 5.07
C ASN A 80 14.34 12.61 6.24
N GLU A 81 13.16 12.05 6.00
CA GLU A 81 12.38 11.29 6.98
C GLU A 81 12.28 9.83 6.58
N GLU A 82 12.38 8.91 7.54
CA GLU A 82 12.07 7.49 7.31
C GLU A 82 10.57 7.34 7.07
N LYS A 83 10.21 6.73 5.93
CA LYS A 83 8.84 6.38 5.58
C LYS A 83 8.67 4.87 5.65
N ILE A 84 7.64 4.44 6.38
CA ILE A 84 7.19 3.05 6.41
C ILE A 84 6.12 2.86 5.34
N ILE A 85 6.29 1.87 4.49
CA ILE A 85 5.35 1.59 3.40
C ILE A 85 4.84 0.17 3.53
N PHE A 86 3.53 0.00 3.61
CA PHE A 86 2.88 -1.29 3.52
C PHE A 86 2.58 -1.63 2.06
N PHE A 87 2.96 -2.82 1.61
CA PHE A 87 2.68 -3.31 0.27
C PHE A 87 1.74 -4.52 0.34
N LYS A 88 0.69 -4.50 -0.50
CA LYS A 88 -0.22 -5.62 -0.74
C LYS A 88 -0.29 -5.89 -2.24
N THR A 89 0.03 -7.11 -2.66
CA THR A 89 -0.23 -7.59 -4.01
C THR A 89 -1.48 -8.44 -4.01
N TYR A 90 -2.40 -8.21 -4.94
CA TYR A 90 -3.67 -8.93 -5.04
C TYR A 90 -4.23 -8.94 -6.47
N TRP A 91 -5.22 -9.79 -6.73
CA TRP A 91 -5.97 -9.75 -7.99
C TRP A 91 -7.11 -8.75 -7.87
N LYS A 92 -7.18 -7.81 -8.82
CA LYS A 92 -8.25 -6.81 -8.89
C LYS A 92 -9.02 -6.98 -10.19
N GLY A 93 -10.30 -7.22 -10.10
CA GLY A 93 -11.19 -7.26 -11.24
C GLY A 93 -11.56 -5.86 -11.71
N LYS A 94 -11.55 -5.67 -13.02
CA LYS A 94 -12.15 -4.48 -13.64
C LYS A 94 -12.57 -4.81 -15.06
N TYR A 95 -13.60 -4.12 -15.51
CA TYR A 95 -13.91 -4.05 -16.93
C TYR A 95 -12.79 -3.31 -17.66
N ARG A 96 -12.29 -3.88 -18.76
CA ARG A 96 -11.38 -3.18 -19.67
C ARG A 96 -12.02 -1.89 -20.20
N TYR A 97 -13.35 -1.90 -20.38
CA TYR A 97 -14.16 -0.74 -20.75
C TYR A 97 -15.21 -0.44 -19.67
N PRO A 98 -14.84 0.30 -18.60
CA PRO A 98 -15.71 0.52 -17.43
C PRO A 98 -17.08 1.11 -17.77
N HIS A 99 -17.12 2.10 -18.67
CA HIS A 99 -18.37 2.76 -19.07
C HIS A 99 -19.33 1.85 -19.84
N ARG A 100 -18.80 0.86 -20.56
CA ARG A 100 -19.60 -0.12 -21.32
C ARG A 100 -19.85 -1.41 -20.54
N ARG A 101 -19.12 -1.62 -19.43
CA ARG A 101 -19.11 -2.85 -18.63
C ARG A 101 -18.89 -4.10 -19.49
N THR A 102 -17.96 -4.01 -20.45
CA THR A 102 -17.55 -5.13 -21.29
C THR A 102 -16.12 -5.54 -20.98
N ASP A 103 -15.80 -6.79 -21.30
CA ASP A 103 -14.48 -7.41 -21.12
C ASP A 103 -14.00 -7.37 -19.67
N TRP A 104 -14.71 -8.10 -18.81
CA TRP A 104 -14.29 -8.34 -17.43
C TRP A 104 -12.98 -9.14 -17.40
N THR A 105 -12.00 -8.66 -16.65
CA THR A 105 -10.76 -9.41 -16.43
C THR A 105 -10.10 -9.00 -15.13
N ASN A 106 -9.28 -9.90 -14.58
CA ASN A 106 -8.56 -9.68 -13.35
C ASN A 106 -7.11 -9.32 -13.62
N TYR A 107 -6.61 -8.36 -12.85
CA TYR A 107 -5.29 -7.78 -13.02
C TYR A 107 -4.51 -7.91 -11.72
N LYS A 108 -3.30 -8.48 -11.82
CA LYS A 108 -2.38 -8.51 -10.69
C LYS A 108 -1.95 -7.09 -10.35
N THR A 109 -2.37 -6.62 -9.18
CA THR A 109 -2.27 -5.23 -8.74
C THR A 109 -1.42 -5.17 -7.49
N ILE A 110 -0.56 -4.15 -7.40
CA ILE A 110 0.16 -3.80 -6.18
C ILE A 110 -0.47 -2.52 -5.59
N LYS A 111 -0.81 -2.56 -4.31
CA LYS A 111 -1.21 -1.41 -3.48
C LYS A 111 -0.05 -1.09 -2.53
N ALA A 112 0.29 0.18 -2.42
CA ALA A 112 1.19 0.70 -1.40
C ALA A 112 0.46 1.75 -0.57
N ALA A 113 0.77 1.79 0.72
CA ALA A 113 0.27 2.81 1.65
C ALA A 113 1.41 3.29 2.54
N ILE A 114 1.57 4.60 2.70
CA ILE A 114 2.50 5.16 3.69
C ILE A 114 1.86 5.05 5.07
N ILE A 115 2.49 4.32 5.98
CA ILE A 115 1.98 4.03 7.32
C ILE A 115 2.64 4.96 8.34
N PRO A 116 1.84 5.66 9.19
CA PRO A 116 2.38 6.44 10.29
C PRO A 116 3.24 5.59 11.23
N ILE A 117 4.39 6.13 11.65
CA ILE A 117 5.38 5.39 12.45
C ILE A 117 4.79 4.86 13.76
N ASN A 118 3.92 5.63 14.43
CA ASN A 118 3.26 5.21 15.67
C ASN A 118 2.34 3.99 15.50
N GLN A 119 1.63 3.89 14.36
CA GLN A 119 0.79 2.74 14.06
C GLN A 119 1.64 1.52 13.74
N TYR A 120 2.74 1.71 13.02
CA TYR A 120 3.71 0.67 12.73
C TYR A 120 4.40 0.15 14.00
N ASP A 121 4.81 1.05 14.91
CA ASP A 121 5.39 0.71 16.21
C ASP A 121 4.38 -0.05 17.09
N SER A 122 3.10 0.32 17.03
CA SER A 122 2.03 -0.39 17.75
C SER A 122 1.85 -1.81 17.21
N LEU A 123 1.92 -2.00 15.89
CA LEU A 123 1.88 -3.31 15.26
C LEU A 123 3.11 -4.16 15.63
N GLN A 124 4.30 -3.55 15.69
CA GLN A 124 5.54 -4.16 16.15
C GLN A 124 5.45 -4.74 17.56
N ASN A 125 4.75 -4.03 18.44
CA ASN A 125 4.67 -4.37 19.85
C ASN A 125 3.30 -4.94 20.24
N ILE A 126 2.57 -5.52 19.28
CA ILE A 126 1.21 -6.05 19.49
C ILE A 126 1.19 -7.11 20.60
N GLN A 127 0.42 -6.84 21.65
CA GLN A 127 0.20 -7.76 22.77
C GLN A 127 -1.03 -8.63 22.53
N GLN A 128 -1.15 -9.71 23.30
CA GLN A 128 -2.31 -10.58 23.22
C GLN A 128 -3.57 -9.82 23.63
N GLY A 129 -4.58 -9.81 22.76
CA GLY A 129 -5.84 -9.09 22.95
C GLY A 129 -5.92 -7.75 22.22
N ASP A 130 -4.76 -7.18 21.84
CA ASP A 130 -4.71 -5.90 21.15
C ASP A 130 -5.32 -5.97 19.75
N ILE A 131 -5.94 -4.86 19.34
CA ILE A 131 -6.41 -4.63 17.98
C ILE A 131 -5.68 -3.39 17.46
N ILE A 132 -4.89 -3.56 16.40
CA ILE A 132 -4.13 -2.50 15.76
C ILE A 132 -4.75 -2.24 14.38
N GLU A 133 -5.07 -0.98 14.12
CA GLU A 133 -5.55 -0.52 12.82
C GLU A 133 -4.46 0.31 12.15
N LEU A 134 -4.11 -0.04 10.92
CA LEU A 134 -3.25 0.75 10.05
C LEU A 134 -4.14 1.56 9.12
N ILE A 135 -4.04 2.88 9.22
CA ILE A 135 -4.83 3.86 8.48
C ILE A 135 -3.87 4.76 7.70
N SER A 136 -4.18 4.98 6.43
CA SER A 136 -3.40 5.87 5.57
C SER A 136 -4.30 6.67 4.65
N SER A 137 -3.91 7.90 4.38
CA SER A 137 -4.46 8.70 3.29
C SER A 137 -3.56 8.71 2.05
N GLU A 138 -2.39 8.09 2.14
CA GLU A 138 -1.30 8.16 1.17
C GLU A 138 -1.15 6.79 0.52
N ILE A 139 -2.11 6.51 -0.37
CA ILE A 139 -2.33 5.19 -0.94
C ILE A 139 -2.26 5.27 -2.46
N HIS A 140 -1.54 4.33 -3.05
CA HIS A 140 -1.50 4.20 -4.50
C HIS A 140 -1.57 2.75 -4.96
N GLU A 141 -2.16 2.53 -6.13
CA GLU A 141 -2.31 1.22 -6.73
C GLU A 141 -1.86 1.21 -8.18
N MET A 142 -1.16 0.16 -8.59
CA MET A 142 -0.70 0.00 -9.97
C MET A 142 -0.90 -1.43 -10.46
N PHE A 143 -1.33 -1.56 -11.71
CA PHE A 143 -1.32 -2.85 -12.40
C PHE A 143 0.13 -3.28 -12.67
N MET A 144 0.53 -4.45 -12.17
CA MET A 144 1.91 -4.94 -12.31
C MET A 144 2.29 -5.33 -13.74
N GLY A 145 1.31 -5.59 -14.62
CA GLY A 145 1.57 -5.83 -16.04
C GLY A 145 1.62 -4.55 -16.88
N ASN A 146 1.61 -3.37 -16.26
CA ASN A 146 1.88 -2.11 -16.96
C ASN A 146 3.35 -2.11 -17.42
N PRO A 147 3.65 -1.84 -18.71
CA PRO A 147 5.02 -1.78 -19.21
C PRO A 147 5.95 -0.81 -18.48
N ALA A 148 5.39 0.23 -17.87
CA ALA A 148 6.14 1.21 -17.06
C ALA A 148 6.41 0.75 -15.62
N TYR A 149 5.88 -0.40 -15.20
CA TYR A 149 6.03 -0.86 -13.83
C TYR A 149 7.49 -1.25 -13.52
N SER A 150 8.07 -0.56 -12.54
CA SER A 150 9.20 -0.99 -11.75
C SER A 150 8.96 -0.58 -10.29
N GLU A 151 9.61 -1.24 -9.32
CA GLU A 151 9.44 -0.89 -7.89
C GLU A 151 9.82 0.58 -7.65
N SER A 152 10.92 1.04 -8.26
CA SER A 152 11.37 2.44 -8.14
C SER A 152 10.40 3.43 -8.78
N PHE A 153 9.87 3.13 -9.97
CA PHE A 153 8.86 3.97 -10.61
C PHE A 153 7.59 4.08 -9.77
N PHE A 154 7.14 2.95 -9.20
CA PHE A 154 5.96 2.93 -8.36
C PHE A 154 6.14 3.73 -7.06
N LEU A 155 7.32 3.64 -6.43
CA LEU A 155 7.67 4.47 -5.28
C LEU A 155 7.73 5.97 -5.62
N ASN A 156 8.37 6.32 -6.75
CA ASN A 156 8.38 7.69 -7.25
C ASN A 156 6.95 8.23 -7.41
N LEU A 157 6.06 7.44 -8.02
CA LEU A 157 4.67 7.83 -8.22
C LEU A 157 3.92 8.02 -6.90
N LEU A 158 4.13 7.12 -5.91
CA LEU A 158 3.54 7.24 -4.58
C LEU A 158 3.91 8.58 -3.91
N PHE A 159 5.20 8.93 -3.92
CA PHE A 159 5.67 10.18 -3.30
C PHE A 159 5.25 11.42 -4.07
N VAL A 160 5.37 11.42 -5.40
CA VAL A 160 4.94 12.55 -6.24
C VAL A 160 3.45 12.85 -6.04
N LEU A 161 2.60 11.83 -5.96
CA LEU A 161 1.17 12.00 -5.70
C LEU A 161 0.91 12.52 -4.29
N THR A 162 1.61 11.97 -3.30
CA THR A 162 1.51 12.41 -1.90
C THR A 162 1.90 13.88 -1.73
N ASP A 163 3.04 14.28 -2.31
CA ASP A 163 3.54 15.66 -2.24
C ASP A 163 2.62 16.62 -3.00
N SER A 164 2.10 16.19 -4.16
CA SER A 164 1.13 16.96 -4.94
C SER A 164 -0.16 17.20 -4.16
N ASP A 165 -0.69 16.19 -3.48
CA ASP A 165 -1.90 16.34 -2.66
C ASP A 165 -1.69 17.27 -1.46
N LYS A 166 -0.49 17.27 -0.87
CA LYS A 166 -0.07 18.20 0.19
C LYS A 166 -0.03 19.65 -0.33
N ILE A 167 0.58 19.87 -1.51
CA ILE A 167 0.66 21.19 -2.16
C ILE A 167 -0.71 21.72 -2.56
N LEU A 168 -1.57 20.85 -3.08
CA LEU A 168 -2.91 21.20 -3.54
C LEU A 168 -3.95 21.29 -2.42
N HIS A 169 -3.55 21.08 -1.16
CA HIS A 169 -4.42 21.04 0.01
C HIS A 169 -5.66 20.15 -0.20
N LYS A 170 -5.50 19.02 -0.90
CA LYS A 170 -6.62 18.11 -1.13
C LYS A 170 -7.07 17.51 0.19
N LYS A 171 -8.38 17.35 0.34
CA LYS A 171 -8.95 16.64 1.48
C LYS A 171 -8.43 15.20 1.47
N LYS A 172 -7.64 14.85 2.48
CA LYS A 172 -7.16 13.50 2.72
C LYS A 172 -8.36 12.60 3.05
N ILE A 173 -8.51 11.51 2.30
CA ILE A 173 -9.46 10.45 2.59
C ILE A 173 -8.65 9.33 3.22
N GLU A 174 -8.91 9.06 4.48
CA GLU A 174 -8.26 7.98 5.22
C GLU A 174 -8.95 6.65 4.92
N GLU A 175 -8.15 5.63 4.63
CA GLU A 175 -8.60 4.25 4.42
C GLU A 175 -7.91 3.32 5.42
N THR A 176 -8.62 2.31 5.90
CA THR A 176 -8.07 1.29 6.77
C THR A 176 -7.33 0.25 5.95
N VAL A 177 -6.00 0.33 5.92
CA VAL A 177 -5.14 -0.52 5.11
C VAL A 177 -5.10 -1.95 5.64
N LEU A 178 -5.00 -2.12 6.96
CA LEU A 178 -4.88 -3.40 7.63
C LEU A 178 -5.45 -3.29 9.05
N VAL A 179 -6.23 -4.26 9.49
CA VAL A 179 -6.53 -4.45 10.91
C VAL A 179 -5.90 -5.76 11.35
N ALA A 180 -5.20 -5.76 12.48
CA ALA A 180 -4.56 -6.94 13.06
C ALA A 180 -4.96 -7.11 14.52
N LYS A 181 -5.26 -8.34 14.92
CA LYS A 181 -5.55 -8.73 16.30
C LYS A 181 -4.72 -9.94 16.68
N ARG A 182 -3.93 -9.83 17.74
CA ARG A 182 -3.22 -10.99 18.30
C ARG A 182 -4.11 -11.70 19.32
N THR A 183 -4.26 -13.01 19.20
CA THR A 183 -5.17 -13.80 20.04
C THR A 183 -4.70 -15.24 20.16
N ILE A 184 -5.29 -15.98 21.09
CA ILE A 184 -5.20 -17.43 21.11
C ILE A 184 -6.34 -18.03 20.29
N SER A 185 -6.00 -18.96 19.39
CA SER A 185 -6.94 -19.74 18.59
C SER A 185 -6.51 -21.19 18.67
N GLU A 186 -7.37 -22.08 19.17
CA GLU A 186 -7.06 -23.52 19.35
C GLU A 186 -5.71 -23.76 20.09
N ASN A 187 -5.48 -23.05 21.21
CA ASN A 187 -4.24 -23.09 22.00
C ASN A 187 -2.96 -22.63 21.26
N LYS A 188 -3.10 -21.94 20.11
CA LYS A 188 -1.98 -21.35 19.36
C LYS A 188 -2.05 -19.83 19.42
N ASP A 189 -0.89 -19.21 19.61
CA ASP A 189 -0.71 -17.76 19.50
C ASP A 189 -0.70 -17.37 18.01
N VAL A 190 -1.72 -16.62 17.61
CA VAL A 190 -1.98 -16.27 16.22
C VAL A 190 -2.27 -14.79 16.08
N VAL A 191 -2.07 -14.28 14.87
CA VAL A 191 -2.59 -12.98 14.45
C VAL A 191 -3.70 -13.20 13.45
N ARG A 192 -4.85 -12.59 13.75
CA ARG A 192 -5.99 -12.47 12.84
C ARG A 192 -5.93 -11.10 12.18
N PHE A 193 -6.04 -11.03 10.86
CA PHE A 193 -5.98 -9.76 10.15
C PHE A 193 -6.95 -9.67 8.97
N MET A 194 -7.27 -8.44 8.57
CA MET A 194 -8.15 -8.12 7.45
C MET A 194 -7.74 -6.81 6.76
N PHE A 195 -8.34 -6.51 5.61
CA PHE A 195 -8.13 -5.26 4.87
C PHE A 195 -9.46 -4.51 4.70
N ASP A 196 -9.38 -3.24 4.27
CA ASP A 196 -10.55 -2.35 4.11
C ASP A 196 -11.70 -2.94 3.32
N ASN A 197 -11.40 -3.75 2.29
CA ASN A 197 -12.42 -4.18 1.35
C ASN A 197 -13.44 -5.16 1.98
N ILE A 198 -13.16 -5.78 3.14
CA ILE A 198 -14.15 -6.53 3.93
C ILE A 198 -14.83 -5.66 5.00
N LEU A 199 -14.29 -4.48 5.34
CA LEU A 199 -14.90 -3.56 6.31
C LEU A 199 -16.16 -2.84 5.81
N LYS A 200 -16.83 -3.37 4.77
CA LYS A 200 -18.20 -2.96 4.43
C LYS A 200 -19.12 -3.24 5.61
N GLN A 201 -19.26 -2.19 6.41
CA GLN A 201 -20.06 -1.98 7.61
C GLN A 201 -21.22 -2.97 7.75
N ILE A 202 -21.03 -3.98 8.59
CA ILE A 202 -22.12 -4.45 9.43
C ILE A 202 -22.13 -3.49 10.62
N ASN A 203 -22.98 -2.45 10.57
CA ASN A 203 -23.23 -1.51 11.67
C ASN A 203 -22.03 -0.68 12.19
N GLY A 204 -21.06 -0.37 11.33
CA GLY A 204 -19.99 0.60 11.68
C GLY A 204 -19.00 0.13 12.76
N LYS A 205 -18.90 -1.17 13.03
CA LYS A 205 -17.90 -1.75 13.94
C LYS A 205 -16.95 -2.68 13.20
N THR A 206 -15.65 -2.52 13.44
CA THR A 206 -14.58 -3.42 13.00
C THR A 206 -14.75 -4.79 13.68
N GLU A 207 -15.40 -5.76 13.02
CA GLU A 207 -15.56 -7.12 13.56
C GLU A 207 -14.55 -8.11 12.95
N VAL A 208 -13.36 -8.19 13.54
CA VAL A 208 -12.30 -9.20 13.22
C VAL A 208 -12.68 -10.65 13.57
N ASN A 209 -13.95 -10.89 13.90
CA ASN A 209 -14.41 -12.19 14.39
C ASN A 209 -15.34 -12.94 13.44
N ASN A 210 -15.71 -12.37 12.28
CA ASN A 210 -16.60 -13.06 11.31
C ASN A 210 -15.88 -13.44 10.01
N PHE A 211 -14.82 -12.71 9.67
CA PHE A 211 -13.98 -12.94 8.50
C PHE A 211 -12.56 -12.44 8.81
N TYR A 212 -11.54 -13.26 8.58
CA TYR A 212 -10.15 -12.87 8.82
C TYR A 212 -9.19 -13.83 8.15
N PHE A 213 -7.98 -13.36 7.88
CA PHE A 213 -6.82 -14.21 7.71
C PHE A 213 -6.22 -14.53 9.05
N GLU A 214 -5.75 -15.76 9.22
CA GLU A 214 -5.09 -16.23 10.43
C GLU A 214 -3.72 -16.82 10.09
N ILE A 215 -2.75 -16.51 10.94
CA ILE A 215 -1.39 -16.98 10.82
C ILE A 215 -0.75 -17.07 12.22
N PRO A 216 0.18 -18.01 12.47
CA PRO A 216 0.96 -18.00 13.71
C PRO A 216 1.65 -16.66 13.94
N TYR A 217 1.64 -16.18 15.19
CA TYR A 217 2.30 -14.92 15.55
C TYR A 217 3.79 -14.91 15.17
N THR A 218 4.47 -16.06 15.29
CA THR A 218 5.87 -16.22 14.90
C THR A 218 6.14 -16.05 13.41
N GLU A 219 5.16 -16.30 12.55
CA GLU A 219 5.28 -16.01 11.12
C GLU A 219 4.83 -14.58 10.80
N PHE A 220 3.81 -14.07 11.50
CA PHE A 220 3.37 -12.68 11.37
C PHE A 220 4.48 -11.71 11.78
N SER A 221 5.19 -11.99 12.88
CA SER A 221 6.28 -11.13 13.35
C SER A 221 7.40 -10.97 12.33
N LYS A 222 7.57 -11.91 11.39
CA LYS A 222 8.55 -11.79 10.29
C LYS A 222 8.16 -10.77 9.23
N LEU A 223 6.88 -10.40 9.14
CA LEU A 223 6.44 -9.25 8.33
C LEU A 223 6.94 -7.94 8.90
N ILE A 224 7.27 -7.93 10.18
CA ILE A 224 7.55 -6.74 10.93
C ILE A 224 9.03 -6.74 11.28
N VAL A 225 9.64 -5.58 11.18
CA VAL A 225 11.09 -5.42 11.34
C VAL A 225 11.51 -5.72 12.77
N GLU A 226 12.56 -6.53 12.95
CA GLU A 226 13.40 -6.51 14.15
C GLU A 226 14.12 -5.16 14.21
N LYS A 227 14.02 -4.44 15.34
CA LYS A 227 14.83 -3.23 15.57
C LYS A 227 16.27 -3.52 15.15
N PRO A 228 16.93 -2.66 14.35
CA PRO A 228 18.37 -2.76 14.22
C PRO A 228 18.94 -2.63 15.63
N THR A 229 19.70 -3.64 16.07
CA THR A 229 20.55 -3.55 17.24
C THR A 229 21.35 -2.27 17.09
N SER A 230 21.15 -1.33 18.01
CA SER A 230 21.79 -0.01 18.01
C SER A 230 23.26 -0.14 17.57
N ALA A 231 23.64 0.67 16.59
CA ALA A 231 25.00 0.82 16.13
C ALA A 231 25.95 0.86 17.34
N LYS A 232 26.98 0.01 17.30
CA LYS A 232 28.14 0.17 18.19
C LYS A 232 28.63 1.61 18.03
N LYS A 233 28.72 2.31 19.15
CA LYS A 233 29.44 3.57 19.32
C LYS A 233 30.86 3.45 18.78
#